data_AF-A0A6C1PNE1-F1
#
_entry.id   AF-A0A6C1PNE1-F1
#
_cell.length_a   1.000
_cell.length_b   1.000
_cell.length_c   1.000
_cell.angle_alpha   90.00
_cell.angle_beta   90.00
_cell.angle_gamma   90.00
#
_symmetry.space_group_name_H-M   'P 1'
#
loop_
_entity.id
_entity.type
_entity.pdbx_description
1 polymer ?
#
loop_
_entity_poly.entity_id
_entity_poly.type
_entity_poly.pdbx_seq_one_letter_code
_entity_poly.pdbx_strand_id
1 'polypeptide(L)'
;MNRSEQIRHDQEIAASARPVIIDHLCNRRDPAWIGRQISQQFAVEHVKAFRWVQYIDEEYQRVRRRVVNRALAVIWGGTLVALAGVALRVFSVVSTEALFAALAVGIPTVVAGAVRVRSAGRVAGRDESLSV
;
A
#
# COMPACT_ATOMS: atom_id res chain seq x y z
N MET A 1 12.69 -8.81 38.86
CA MET A 1 12.17 -9.13 37.51
C MET A 1 13.33 -9.68 36.69
N ASN A 2 13.24 -10.90 36.19
CA ASN A 2 14.33 -11.51 35.44
C ASN A 2 14.47 -10.85 34.06
N ARG A 3 15.70 -10.76 33.54
CA ARG A 3 16.01 -10.13 32.24
C ARG A 3 15.17 -10.73 31.10
N SER A 4 14.88 -12.02 31.16
CA SER A 4 14.04 -12.75 30.20
C SER A 4 12.59 -12.29 30.20
N GLU A 5 12.04 -11.96 31.37
CA GLU A 5 10.65 -11.48 31.52
C GLU A 5 10.51 -10.05 31.02
N GLN A 6 11.51 -9.19 31.26
CA GLN A 6 11.57 -7.84 30.68
C GLN A 6 11.56 -7.85 29.16
N ILE A 7 12.36 -8.74 28.54
CA ILE A 7 12.40 -8.85 27.07
C ILE A 7 11.06 -9.34 26.52
N ARG A 8 10.43 -10.33 27.17
CA ARG A 8 9.13 -10.84 26.71
C ARG A 8 8.05 -9.77 26.81
N HIS A 9 8.01 -9.03 27.92
CA HIS A 9 7.07 -7.95 28.13
C HIS A 9 7.27 -6.82 27.10
N ASP A 10 8.51 -6.46 26.82
CA ASP A 10 8.84 -5.47 25.78
C ASP A 10 8.38 -5.91 24.39
N GLN A 11 8.48 -7.19 24.06
CA GLN A 11 7.99 -7.75 22.80
C GLN A 11 6.46 -7.73 22.72
N GLU A 12 5.77 -8.04 23.82
CA GLU A 12 4.31 -7.97 23.91
C GLU A 12 3.80 -6.53 23.69
N ILE A 13 4.48 -5.54 24.29
CA ILE A 13 4.15 -4.12 24.09
C ILE A 13 4.44 -3.69 22.64
N ALA A 14 5.61 -4.05 22.10
CA ALA A 14 5.97 -3.70 20.72
C ALA A 14 4.99 -4.30 19.70
N ALA A 15 4.56 -5.56 19.92
CA ALA A 15 3.57 -6.21 19.08
C ALA A 15 2.22 -5.49 19.13
N SER A 16 1.83 -5.01 20.32
CA SER A 16 0.57 -4.27 20.53
C SER A 16 0.61 -2.84 19.94
N ALA A 17 1.78 -2.19 19.93
CA ALA A 17 1.95 -0.86 19.35
C ALA A 17 2.00 -0.86 17.82
N ARG A 18 2.44 -1.97 17.19
CA ARG A 18 2.57 -2.12 15.74
C ARG A 18 1.32 -1.74 14.93
N PRO A 19 0.11 -2.24 15.22
CA PRO A 19 -1.09 -1.87 14.46
C PRO A 19 -1.40 -0.37 14.53
N VAL A 20 -1.17 0.27 15.69
CA VAL A 20 -1.39 1.71 15.89
C VAL A 20 -0.38 2.53 15.07
N ILE A 21 0.89 2.10 15.06
CA ILE A 21 1.94 2.73 14.24
C ILE A 21 1.58 2.64 12.75
N ILE A 22 1.15 1.46 12.29
CA ILE A 22 0.75 1.26 10.89
C ILE A 22 -0.45 2.15 10.52
N ASP A 23 -1.46 2.24 11.38
CA ASP A 23 -2.62 3.10 11.13
C ASP A 23 -2.20 4.58 10.97
N HIS A 24 -1.34 5.07 11.85
CA HIS A 24 -0.83 6.44 11.75
C HIS A 24 0.04 6.69 10.50
N LEU A 25 0.87 5.71 10.11
CA LEU A 25 1.66 5.78 8.88
C LEU A 25 0.77 5.77 7.62
N CYS A 26 -0.30 4.96 7.62
CA CYS A 26 -1.31 4.95 6.56
C CYS A 26 -2.01 6.32 6.45
N ASN A 27 -2.23 6.99 7.57
CA ASN A 27 -2.79 8.35 7.66
C ASN A 27 -1.74 9.46 7.44
N ARG A 28 -0.55 9.13 6.92
CA ARG A 28 0.53 10.07 6.53
C ARG A 28 0.98 11.01 7.65
N ARG A 29 0.92 10.56 8.90
CA ARG A 29 1.43 11.33 10.04
C ARG A 29 2.96 11.31 10.05
N ASP A 30 3.55 12.40 10.53
CA ASP A 30 4.99 12.52 10.72
C ASP A 30 5.51 11.46 11.72
N PRO A 31 6.54 10.67 11.37
CA PRO A 31 7.14 9.66 12.25
C PRO A 31 7.51 10.17 13.65
N ALA A 32 7.98 11.41 13.77
CA ALA A 32 8.31 11.99 15.08
C ALA A 32 7.06 12.25 15.93
N TRP A 33 5.96 12.69 15.31
CA TRP A 33 4.66 12.80 15.96
C TRP A 33 4.13 11.42 16.42
N ILE A 34 4.22 10.40 15.57
CA ILE A 34 3.79 9.03 15.90
C ILE A 34 4.58 8.51 17.10
N GLY A 35 5.91 8.70 17.12
CA GLY A 35 6.76 8.29 18.23
C GLY A 35 6.38 8.95 19.56
N ARG A 36 5.92 10.22 19.55
CA ARG A 36 5.39 10.90 20.74
C ARG A 36 4.07 10.28 21.20
N GLN A 37 3.15 9.99 20.28
CA GLN A 37 1.86 9.37 20.61
C GLN A 37 2.03 7.97 21.20
N ILE A 38 2.86 7.12 20.59
CA ILE A 38 3.12 5.76 21.08
C ILE A 38 3.82 5.79 22.44
N SER A 39 4.77 6.71 22.63
CA SER A 39 5.43 6.91 23.92
C SER A 39 4.43 7.25 25.04
N GLN A 40 3.49 8.15 24.77
CA GLN A 40 2.43 8.53 25.70
C GLN A 40 1.43 7.39 25.95
N GLN A 41 0.99 6.70 24.90
CA GLN A 41 -0.05 5.68 24.99
C GLN A 41 0.42 4.40 25.68
N PHE A 42 1.67 3.98 25.45
CA PHE A 42 2.20 2.73 25.98
C PHE A 42 3.17 2.93 27.16
N ALA A 43 3.31 4.17 27.65
CA ALA A 43 4.25 4.54 28.71
C ALA A 43 5.69 4.05 28.44
N VAL A 44 6.13 4.15 27.18
CA VAL A 44 7.46 3.72 26.73
C VAL A 44 8.35 4.95 26.50
N GLU A 45 9.65 4.80 26.74
CA GLU A 45 10.63 5.84 26.43
C GLU A 45 10.53 6.31 24.97
N HIS A 46 10.53 7.63 24.77
CA HIS A 46 10.33 8.24 23.45
C HIS A 46 11.34 7.76 22.41
N VAL A 47 12.61 7.58 22.79
CA VAL A 47 13.67 7.08 21.89
C VAL A 47 13.36 5.66 21.40
N LYS A 48 12.85 4.79 22.29
CA LYS A 48 12.48 3.41 21.95
C LYS A 48 11.25 3.36 21.05
N ALA A 49 10.22 4.15 21.37
CA ALA A 49 9.04 4.30 20.53
C ALA A 49 9.39 4.83 19.13
N PHE A 50 10.27 5.84 19.05
CA PHE A 50 10.72 6.40 17.78
C PHE A 50 11.46 5.37 16.91
N ARG A 51 12.33 4.54 17.51
CA ARG A 51 12.99 3.43 16.78
C ARG A 51 12.01 2.41 16.22
N TRP A 52 10.95 2.08 16.96
CA TRP A 52 9.89 1.19 16.46
C TRP A 52 9.18 1.80 15.25
N VAL A 53 8.88 3.08 15.30
CA VAL A 53 8.25 3.80 14.18
C VAL A 53 9.17 3.80 12.96
N GLN A 54 10.46 4.13 13.10
CA GLN A 54 11.41 4.12 11.98
C GLN A 54 11.51 2.75 11.31
N TYR A 55 11.63 1.68 12.10
CA TYR A 55 11.71 0.32 11.56
C TYR A 55 10.46 -0.05 10.76
N ILE A 56 9.28 0.29 11.31
CA ILE A 56 8.00 0.00 10.64
C ILE A 56 7.81 0.88 9.39
N ASP A 57 8.21 2.14 9.42
CA ASP A 57 8.14 3.02 8.25
C ASP A 57 9.03 2.53 7.11
N GLU A 58 10.28 2.12 7.39
CA GLU A 58 11.14 1.52 6.37
C GLU A 58 10.54 0.26 5.74
N GLU A 59 10.00 -0.64 6.57
CA GLU A 59 9.31 -1.85 6.12
C GLU A 59 8.10 -1.49 5.24
N TYR A 60 7.29 -0.52 5.69
CA TYR A 60 6.11 -0.04 4.99
C TYR A 60 6.47 0.56 3.63
N GLN A 61 7.51 1.38 3.53
CA GLN A 61 7.98 1.96 2.27
C GLN A 61 8.50 0.88 1.30
N ARG A 62 9.18 -0.15 1.80
CA ARG A 62 9.64 -1.30 0.97
C ARG A 62 8.46 -2.09 0.41
N VAL A 63 7.42 -2.32 1.21
CA VAL A 63 6.21 -3.02 0.76
C VAL A 63 5.41 -2.15 -0.21
N ARG A 64 5.23 -0.85 0.10
CA ARG A 64 4.53 0.11 -0.75
C ARG A 64 5.15 0.19 -2.14
N ARG A 65 6.48 0.30 -2.25
CA ARG A 65 7.18 0.29 -3.55
C ARG A 65 6.94 -1.00 -4.32
N ARG A 66 6.95 -2.16 -3.66
CA ARG A 66 6.66 -3.46 -4.30
C ARG A 66 5.22 -3.53 -4.82
N VAL A 67 4.24 -3.07 -4.03
CA VAL A 67 2.82 -3.06 -4.44
C VAL A 67 2.59 -2.09 -5.59
N VAL A 68 3.14 -0.89 -5.53
CA VAL A 68 3.04 0.11 -6.60
C VAL A 68 3.67 -0.41 -7.89
N ASN A 69 4.86 -1.01 -7.83
CA ASN A 69 5.53 -1.56 -9.02
C ASN A 69 4.74 -2.73 -9.62
N ARG A 70 4.16 -3.61 -8.80
CA ARG A 70 3.29 -4.69 -9.30
C ARG A 70 2.01 -4.16 -9.92
N ALA A 71 1.37 -3.17 -9.30
CA ALA A 71 0.18 -2.54 -9.86
C ALA A 71 0.49 -1.86 -11.21
N LEU A 72 1.63 -1.18 -11.30
CA LEU A 72 2.11 -0.55 -12.54
C LEU A 72 2.37 -1.60 -13.63
N ALA A 73 2.98 -2.74 -13.28
CA ALA A 73 3.21 -3.85 -14.22
C ALA A 73 1.90 -4.46 -14.74
N VAL A 74 0.88 -4.59 -13.88
CA VAL A 74 -0.45 -5.06 -14.29
C VAL A 74 -1.13 -4.07 -15.23
N ILE A 75 -1.03 -2.76 -14.95
CA ILE A 75 -1.57 -1.72 -15.84
C ILE A 75 -0.89 -1.79 -17.21
N TRP A 76 0.45 -1.83 -17.26
CA TRP A 76 1.19 -1.95 -18.51
C TRP A 76 0.89 -3.23 -19.26
N GLY A 77 0.79 -4.37 -18.56
CA GLY A 77 0.40 -5.65 -19.15
C GLY A 77 -0.97 -5.57 -19.82
N GLY A 78 -1.97 -5.00 -19.13
CA GLY A 78 -3.30 -4.76 -19.69
C GLY A 78 -3.27 -3.86 -20.92
N THR A 79 -2.51 -2.76 -20.88
CA THR A 79 -2.36 -1.84 -22.02
C THR A 79 -1.71 -2.53 -23.23
N LEU A 80 -0.68 -3.34 -23.03
CA LEU A 80 -0.01 -4.07 -24.11
C LEU A 80 -0.94 -5.12 -24.74
N VAL A 81 -1.74 -5.83 -23.94
CA VAL A 81 -2.74 -6.79 -24.44
C VAL A 81 -3.80 -6.06 -25.26
N ALA A 82 -4.29 -4.91 -24.79
CA ALA A 82 -5.24 -4.08 -25.53
C ALA A 82 -4.65 -3.61 -26.88
N LEU A 83 -3.42 -3.10 -26.88
CA LEU A 83 -2.72 -2.69 -28.11
C LEU A 83 -2.50 -3.84 -29.09
N ALA A 84 -2.10 -5.02 -28.60
CA ALA A 84 -1.95 -6.21 -29.42
C ALA A 84 -3.29 -6.65 -30.04
N GLY A 85 -4.38 -6.58 -29.28
CA GLY A 85 -5.73 -6.84 -29.78
C GLY A 85 -6.15 -5.87 -30.90
N VAL A 86 -5.87 -4.57 -30.73
CA VAL A 86 -6.12 -3.57 -31.78
C VAL A 86 -5.27 -3.85 -33.02
N ALA A 87 -3.98 -4.12 -32.86
CA ALA A 87 -3.08 -4.43 -33.97
C ALA A 87 -3.54 -5.68 -34.75
N LEU A 88 -3.86 -6.77 -34.05
CA LEU A 88 -4.38 -8.00 -34.67
C LEU A 88 -5.69 -7.80 -35.44
N ARG A 89 -6.53 -6.86 -34.98
CA ARG A 89 -7.74 -6.47 -35.69
C ARG A 89 -7.47 -5.63 -36.94
N VAL A 90 -6.50 -4.72 -36.88
CA VAL A 90 -6.06 -3.94 -38.05
C VAL A 90 -5.53 -4.86 -39.15
N PHE A 91 -4.81 -5.92 -38.80
CA PHE A 91 -4.34 -6.93 -39.76
C PHE A 91 -5.42 -7.96 -40.17
N SER A 92 -6.68 -7.78 -39.77
CA SER A 92 -7.82 -8.66 -40.11
C SER A 92 -7.64 -10.14 -39.72
N VAL A 93 -6.74 -10.42 -38.76
CA VAL A 93 -6.41 -11.78 -38.31
C VAL A 93 -7.48 -12.32 -37.36
N VAL A 94 -8.29 -11.43 -36.75
CA VAL A 94 -9.23 -11.77 -35.68
C VAL A 94 -10.62 -11.19 -35.95
N SER A 95 -11.64 -12.05 -35.88
CA SER A 95 -13.05 -11.68 -36.05
C SER A 95 -13.54 -10.74 -34.94
N THR A 96 -14.56 -9.93 -35.25
CA THR A 96 -15.12 -8.90 -34.35
C THR A 96 -15.60 -9.45 -33.01
N GLU A 97 -16.09 -10.70 -33.02
CA GLU A 97 -16.58 -11.38 -31.82
C GLU A 97 -15.44 -11.75 -30.85
N ALA A 98 -14.29 -12.17 -31.35
CA ALA A 98 -13.13 -12.49 -30.53
C ALA A 98 -12.51 -11.24 -29.88
N LEU A 99 -12.59 -10.08 -30.55
CA LEU A 99 -12.17 -8.81 -29.97
C LEU A 99 -13.10 -8.35 -28.84
N PHE A 100 -14.42 -8.51 -29.04
CA PHE A 100 -15.41 -8.20 -28.00
C PHE A 100 -15.28 -9.12 -26.79
N ALA A 101 -14.99 -10.41 -26.98
CA ALA A 101 -14.69 -11.33 -25.88
C ALA A 101 -13.41 -10.93 -25.12
N ALA A 102 -12.35 -10.54 -25.83
CA ALA A 102 -11.12 -10.04 -25.20
C ALA A 102 -11.35 -8.74 -24.41
N LEU A 103 -12.16 -7.81 -24.94
CA LEU A 103 -12.58 -6.59 -24.23
C LEU A 103 -13.48 -6.90 -23.03
N ALA A 104 -14.41 -7.84 -23.14
CA ALA A 104 -15.32 -8.25 -22.07
C ALA A 104 -14.60 -8.90 -20.88
N VAL A 105 -13.44 -9.54 -21.10
CA VAL A 105 -12.57 -10.08 -20.05
C VAL A 105 -11.55 -9.04 -19.56
N GLY A 106 -11.07 -8.17 -20.45
CA GLY A 106 -10.09 -7.12 -20.16
C GLY A 106 -10.64 -5.95 -19.33
N ILE A 107 -11.88 -5.52 -19.59
CA ILE A 107 -12.50 -4.40 -18.86
C ILE A 107 -12.69 -4.73 -17.37
N PRO A 108 -13.21 -5.90 -16.96
CA PRO A 108 -13.29 -6.28 -15.54
C PRO A 108 -11.93 -6.34 -14.84
N THR A 109 -10.87 -6.77 -15.53
CA THR A 109 -9.52 -6.83 -14.95
C THR A 109 -8.92 -5.43 -14.76
N VAL A 110 -9.11 -4.53 -15.73
CA VAL A 110 -8.72 -3.11 -15.58
C VAL A 110 -9.57 -2.40 -14.53
N VAL A 111 -10.87 -2.67 -14.46
CA VAL A 111 -11.78 -2.09 -13.45
C VAL A 111 -11.43 -2.61 -12.06
N ALA A 112 -11.17 -3.91 -11.87
CA ALA A 112 -10.71 -4.45 -10.60
C ALA A 112 -9.34 -3.88 -10.19
N GLY A 113 -8.43 -3.67 -11.16
CA GLY A 113 -7.18 -2.97 -10.95
C GLY A 113 -7.38 -1.50 -10.54
N ALA A 114 -8.23 -0.77 -11.25
CA ALA A 114 -8.54 0.64 -10.99
C ALA A 114 -9.28 0.84 -9.66
N VAL A 115 -10.15 -0.09 -9.25
CA VAL A 115 -10.80 -0.08 -7.93
C VAL A 115 -9.76 -0.30 -6.82
N ARG A 116 -8.81 -1.23 -6.99
CA ARG A 116 -7.69 -1.40 -6.05
C ARG A 116 -6.78 -0.17 -5.98
N VAL A 117 -6.52 0.47 -7.12
CA VAL A 117 -5.72 1.71 -7.18
C VAL A 117 -6.48 2.89 -6.57
N ARG A 118 -7.79 3.01 -6.76
CA ARG A 118 -8.63 4.07 -6.17
C ARG A 118 -8.85 3.86 -4.67
N SER A 119 -8.92 2.63 -4.16
CA SER A 119 -8.89 2.37 -2.72
C SER A 119 -7.52 2.72 -2.11
N ALA A 120 -6.43 2.45 -2.81
CA ALA A 120 -5.10 2.91 -2.40
C ALA A 120 -4.93 4.45 -2.55
N GLY A 121 -5.65 5.05 -3.50
CA GLY A 121 -5.65 6.49 -3.81
C GLY A 121 -6.56 7.32 -2.91
N ARG A 122 -7.66 6.78 -2.37
CA ARG A 122 -8.47 7.45 -1.33
C ARG A 122 -7.72 7.58 0.01
N VAL A 123 -6.75 6.71 0.25
CA VAL A 123 -5.76 6.86 1.34
C VAL A 123 -4.72 7.95 1.00
N ALA A 124 -4.59 8.33 -0.28
CA ALA A 124 -3.62 9.31 -0.77
C ALA A 124 -4.20 10.72 -1.04
N GLY A 125 -5.49 10.84 -1.34
CA GLY A 125 -6.13 12.08 -1.81
C GLY A 125 -6.80 12.94 -0.73
N ARG A 126 -6.66 12.59 0.56
CA ARG A 126 -7.10 13.44 1.68
C ARG A 126 -6.04 14.50 2.07
N ASP A 127 -4.94 14.56 1.34
CA ASP A 127 -3.82 15.48 1.56
C ASP A 127 -3.94 16.79 0.76
N GLU A 128 -4.73 16.85 -0.31
CA GLU A 128 -4.88 18.10 -1.10
C GLU A 128 -5.93 19.06 -0.53
N SER A 129 -6.76 18.64 0.43
CA SER A 129 -7.80 19.50 1.02
C SER A 129 -7.37 20.30 2.25
N LEU A 130 -6.09 20.22 2.67
CA LEU A 130 -5.60 20.88 3.88
C LEU A 130 -4.42 21.83 3.67
N SER A 131 -4.07 22.15 2.42
CA SER A 131 -3.19 23.29 2.12
C SER A 131 -4.03 24.53 1.77
N VAL A 132 -4.65 25.12 2.80
CA VAL A 132 -4.97 26.55 2.86
C VAL A 132 -4.19 27.12 4.04
#